data_AF-A0A2V6LBK9-F1
#
_entry.id   AF-A0A2V6LBK9-F1
#
_cell.length_a   1.000
_cell.length_b   1.000
_cell.length_c   1.000
_cell.angle_alpha   90.00
_cell.angle_beta   90.00
_cell.angle_gamma   90.00
#
_symmetry.space_group_name_H-M   'P 1'
#
loop_
_entity.id
_entity.type
_entity.pdbx_description
1 polymer ?
#
loop_
_entity_poly.entity_id
_entity_poly.type
_entity_poly.pdbx_seq_one_letter_code
_entity_poly.pdbx_strand_id
1 'polypeptide(L)'
;MKSAFGLSIPQTLQEVCDPQRIALLVYDMQVGILSQIKNADQVTRQASKVLTAARDAGVRVFFSRHLSLPKELMGMSQFRMAMAWQRIDSPEQVTPWFLRDAPAFQIIPEISPRSTEGVFDKLTMSAFEGTWLDFALRDCGINAFVIV
;
A
#
# COMPACT_ATOMS: atom_id res chain seq x y z
N MET A 1 -28.56 4.36 6.31
CA MET A 1 -28.23 3.65 5.07
C MET A 1 -29.52 3.41 4.31
N LYS A 2 -29.56 3.71 3.02
CA LYS A 2 -30.71 3.38 2.16
C LYS A 2 -30.53 2.00 1.53
N SER A 3 -31.62 1.42 1.07
CA SER A 3 -31.60 0.15 0.35
C SER A 3 -32.37 0.26 -0.95
N ALA A 4 -31.82 -0.25 -2.05
CA ALA A 4 -32.49 -0.36 -3.34
C ALA A 4 -31.89 -1.51 -4.14
N PHE A 5 -32.72 -2.35 -4.78
CA PHE A 5 -32.26 -3.48 -5.63
C PHE A 5 -31.25 -4.42 -4.95
N GLY A 6 -31.39 -4.66 -3.64
CA GLY A 6 -30.44 -5.49 -2.87
C GLY A 6 -29.12 -4.80 -2.53
N LEU A 7 -28.95 -3.53 -2.90
CA LEU A 7 -27.78 -2.72 -2.57
C LEU A 7 -27.99 -1.97 -1.26
N SER A 8 -26.95 -1.97 -0.43
CA SER A 8 -26.80 -1.11 0.74
C SER A 8 -26.11 0.19 0.35
N ILE A 9 -26.81 1.32 0.44
CA ILE A 9 -26.35 2.63 -0.03
C ILE A 9 -26.03 3.51 1.19
N PRO A 10 -24.74 3.65 1.56
CA PRO A 10 -24.33 4.53 2.65
C PRO A 10 -24.62 6.00 2.29
N GLN A 11 -25.07 6.78 3.26
CA GLN A 11 -25.38 8.20 3.11
C GLN A 11 -24.43 9.11 3.90
N THR A 12 -23.64 8.55 4.80
CA THR A 12 -22.69 9.28 5.64
C THR A 12 -21.34 8.57 5.65
N LEU A 13 -20.28 9.29 6.01
CA LEU A 13 -18.96 8.69 6.18
C LEU A 13 -18.97 7.63 7.29
N GLN A 14 -19.72 7.85 8.36
CA GLN A 14 -19.89 6.91 9.47
C GLN A 14 -20.48 5.58 8.99
N GLU A 15 -21.42 5.62 8.04
CA GLU A 15 -22.01 4.42 7.43
C GLU A 15 -21.04 3.67 6.50
N VAL A 16 -20.07 4.37 5.89
CA VAL A 16 -18.97 3.76 5.11
C VAL A 16 -17.90 3.18 6.04
N CYS A 17 -17.61 3.86 7.15
CA CYS A 17 -16.57 3.50 8.11
C CYS A 17 -16.97 2.41 9.12
N ASP A 18 -17.84 1.49 8.70
CA ASP A 18 -18.17 0.30 9.48
C ASP A 18 -16.96 -0.65 9.56
N PRO A 19 -16.40 -0.91 10.75
CA PRO A 19 -15.20 -1.74 10.90
C PRO A 19 -15.31 -3.15 10.31
N GLN A 20 -16.53 -3.67 10.13
CA GLN A 20 -16.75 -4.99 9.55
C GLN A 20 -16.66 -4.99 8.02
N ARG A 21 -16.80 -3.81 7.37
CA ARG A 21 -16.89 -3.67 5.90
C ARG A 21 -15.86 -2.72 5.31
N ILE A 22 -15.00 -2.15 6.14
CA ILE A 22 -13.87 -1.31 5.74
C ILE A 22 -12.53 -2.01 6.00
N ALA A 23 -11.53 -1.69 5.18
CA ALA A 23 -10.12 -2.03 5.42
C ALA A 23 -9.22 -0.78 5.39
N LEU A 24 -8.07 -0.85 6.04
CA LEU A 24 -6.98 0.10 5.89
C LEU A 24 -5.90 -0.50 4.97
N LEU A 25 -5.50 0.25 3.94
CA LEU A 25 -4.33 -0.03 3.12
C LEU A 25 -3.23 0.98 3.46
N VAL A 26 -2.17 0.52 4.10
CA VAL A 26 -0.93 1.28 4.30
C VAL A 26 -0.09 1.13 3.04
N TYR A 27 0.04 2.20 2.27
CA TYR A 27 0.54 2.14 0.91
C TYR A 27 2.02 2.52 0.83
N ASP A 28 2.87 1.52 0.59
CA ASP A 28 4.28 1.71 0.25
C ASP A 28 5.07 2.61 1.24
N MET A 29 4.75 2.51 2.52
CA MET A 29 5.45 3.19 3.62
C MET A 29 6.81 2.52 3.91
N GLN A 30 7.62 2.40 2.86
CA GLN A 30 8.94 1.77 2.86
C GLN A 30 10.02 2.79 3.18
N VAL A 31 11.10 2.34 3.82
CA VAL A 31 12.25 3.18 4.21
C VAL A 31 12.77 4.00 3.02
N GLY A 32 13.00 3.36 1.88
CA GLY A 32 13.56 4.04 0.71
C GLY A 32 12.59 4.94 -0.05
N ILE A 33 11.28 4.77 0.14
CA ILE A 33 10.27 5.69 -0.43
C ILE A 33 10.20 6.92 0.44
N LEU A 34 10.07 6.75 1.77
CA LEU A 34 10.01 7.88 2.69
C LEU A 34 11.30 8.70 2.71
N SER A 35 12.47 8.10 2.50
CA SER A 35 13.73 8.85 2.39
C SER A 35 13.74 9.87 1.23
N GLN A 36 12.83 9.75 0.27
CA GLN A 36 12.68 10.67 -0.86
C GLN A 36 11.65 11.78 -0.60
N ILE A 37 10.92 11.73 0.51
CA ILE A 37 9.84 12.67 0.84
C ILE A 37 10.35 13.72 1.82
N LYS A 38 10.25 15.00 1.45
CA LYS A 38 10.73 16.14 2.26
C LYS A 38 10.18 16.17 3.70
N ASN A 39 8.92 15.79 3.89
CA ASN A 39 8.23 15.82 5.19
C ASN A 39 7.88 14.40 5.69
N ALA A 40 8.77 13.43 5.48
CA ALA A 40 8.57 12.02 5.84
C ALA A 40 8.10 11.81 7.29
N ASP A 41 8.65 12.55 8.26
CA ASP A 41 8.24 12.42 9.66
C ASP A 41 6.78 12.83 9.89
N GLN A 42 6.31 13.86 9.19
CA GLN A 42 4.93 14.29 9.29
C GLN A 42 4.00 13.24 8.69
N VAL A 43 4.33 12.71 7.51
CA VAL A 43 3.58 11.63 6.86
C VAL A 43 3.51 10.41 7.77
N THR A 44 4.66 9.98 8.30
CA THR A 44 4.77 8.87 9.26
C THR A 44 3.88 9.07 10.48
N ARG A 45 3.92 10.25 11.10
CA ARG A 45 3.06 10.55 12.26
C ARG A 45 1.58 10.49 11.93
N GLN A 46 1.15 10.97 10.76
CA GLN A 46 -0.28 10.94 10.40
C GLN A 46 -0.73 9.52 10.03
N ALA A 47 0.06 8.78 9.25
CA ALA A 47 -0.21 7.39 8.92
C ALA A 47 -0.28 6.52 10.19
N SER A 48 0.65 6.72 11.14
CA SER A 48 0.66 6.02 12.43
C SER A 48 -0.60 6.28 13.26
N LYS A 49 -1.13 7.50 13.25
CA LYS A 49 -2.41 7.82 13.92
C LYS A 49 -3.59 7.07 13.30
N VAL A 50 -3.69 7.05 11.98
CA VAL A 50 -4.77 6.34 11.28
C VAL A 50 -4.64 4.83 11.48
N LEU A 51 -3.43 4.29 11.40
CA LEU A 51 -3.15 2.88 11.66
C LEU A 51 -3.54 2.48 13.08
N THR A 52 -3.22 3.31 14.08
CA THR A 52 -3.61 3.07 15.47
C THR A 52 -5.14 3.07 15.61
N ALA A 53 -5.83 4.08 15.07
CA ALA A 53 -7.29 4.13 15.11
C ALA A 53 -7.96 2.94 14.40
N ALA A 54 -7.44 2.51 13.26
CA ALA A 54 -7.94 1.34 12.53
C ALA A 54 -7.78 0.06 13.37
N ARG A 55 -6.61 -0.13 13.98
CA ARG A 55 -6.32 -1.26 14.87
C ARG A 55 -7.24 -1.28 16.09
N ASP A 56 -7.44 -0.14 16.73
CA ASP A 56 -8.31 -0.01 17.91
C ASP A 56 -9.79 -0.28 17.57
N ALA A 57 -10.21 0.07 16.35
CA ALA A 57 -11.55 -0.20 15.85
C ALA A 57 -11.75 -1.65 15.32
N GLY A 58 -10.69 -2.47 15.28
CA GLY A 58 -10.75 -3.83 14.73
C GLY A 58 -10.85 -3.88 13.19
N VAL A 59 -10.45 -2.82 12.50
CA VAL A 59 -10.40 -2.74 11.04
C VAL A 59 -9.28 -3.64 10.52
N ARG A 60 -9.53 -4.36 9.42
CA ARG A 60 -8.52 -5.17 8.74
C ARG A 60 -7.45 -4.27 8.11
N VAL A 61 -6.17 -4.59 8.32
CA VAL A 61 -5.05 -3.79 7.81
C VAL A 61 -4.22 -4.60 6.82
N PHE A 62 -3.92 -3.97 5.70
CA PHE A 62 -3.03 -4.47 4.65
C PHE A 62 -1.92 -3.47 4.39
N PHE A 63 -0.73 -3.96 4.07
CA PHE A 63 0.44 -3.16 3.71
C PHE A 63 0.90 -3.55 2.32
N SER A 64 1.12 -2.56 1.46
CA SER A 64 1.82 -2.77 0.19
C SER A 64 3.30 -2.45 0.31
N ARG A 65 4.11 -3.16 -0.45
CA ARG A 65 5.51 -2.81 -0.73
C ARG A 65 5.71 -2.80 -2.24
N HIS A 66 6.24 -1.70 -2.76
CA HIS A 66 6.71 -1.63 -4.12
C HIS A 66 8.04 -2.39 -4.24
N LEU A 67 8.06 -3.39 -5.11
CA LEU A 67 9.20 -4.26 -5.36
C LEU A 67 9.86 -3.88 -6.70
N SER A 68 11.17 -3.64 -6.66
CA SER A 68 12.00 -3.65 -7.87
C SER A 68 12.56 -5.05 -8.07
N LEU A 69 12.50 -5.55 -9.30
CA LEU A 69 13.22 -6.78 -9.66
C LEU A 69 14.71 -6.50 -9.93
N PRO A 70 15.58 -7.53 -9.87
CA PRO A 70 16.91 -7.47 -10.47
C PRO A 70 16.81 -7.05 -11.94
N LYS A 71 17.84 -6.36 -12.46
CA LYS A 71 17.83 -5.80 -13.82
C LYS A 71 17.48 -6.84 -14.88
N GLU A 72 17.97 -8.05 -14.71
CA GLU A 72 17.79 -9.20 -15.61
C GLU A 72 16.33 -9.63 -15.72
N LEU A 73 15.49 -9.29 -14.74
CA LEU A 73 14.07 -9.61 -14.68
C LEU A 73 13.16 -8.38 -14.84
N MET A 74 13.73 -7.18 -14.96
CA MET A 74 12.94 -5.97 -15.16
C MET A 74 12.31 -5.97 -16.57
N GLY A 75 11.00 -5.73 -16.63
CA GLY A 75 10.28 -5.49 -17.89
C GLY A 75 10.30 -4.02 -18.32
N MET A 76 9.73 -3.74 -19.49
CA MET A 76 9.65 -2.37 -20.06
C MET A 76 9.08 -1.35 -19.08
N SER A 77 8.00 -1.67 -18.36
CA SER A 77 7.36 -0.76 -17.40
C SER A 77 8.29 -0.40 -16.23
N GLN A 78 9.00 -1.39 -15.68
CA GLN A 78 9.94 -1.19 -14.58
C GLN A 78 11.14 -0.36 -15.03
N PHE A 79 11.71 -0.61 -16.21
CA PHE A 79 12.79 0.22 -16.74
C PHE A 79 12.36 1.67 -16.96
N ARG A 80 11.23 1.89 -17.65
CA ARG A 80 10.71 3.25 -17.91
C ARG A 80 10.46 4.03 -16.62
N MET A 81 9.86 3.38 -15.63
CA MET A 81 9.59 3.98 -14.33
C MET A 81 10.87 4.28 -13.55
N ALA A 82 11.80 3.31 -13.48
CA ALA A 82 13.07 3.50 -12.79
C ALA A 82 13.90 4.63 -13.43
N MET A 83 13.94 4.70 -14.76
CA MET A 83 14.60 5.79 -15.49
C MET A 83 13.98 7.15 -15.19
N ALA A 84 12.65 7.24 -15.18
CA ALA A 84 11.94 8.47 -14.84
C ALA A 84 12.21 8.92 -13.39
N TRP A 85 12.18 7.98 -12.43
CA TRP A 85 12.42 8.27 -11.01
C TRP A 85 13.87 8.65 -10.71
N GLN A 86 14.82 7.97 -11.37
CA GLN A 86 16.27 8.22 -11.21
C GLN A 86 16.77 9.36 -12.08
N ARG A 87 15.93 9.91 -12.97
CA ARG A 87 16.25 10.99 -13.90
C ARG A 87 17.44 10.66 -14.79
N ILE A 88 17.42 9.46 -15.37
CA ILE A 88 18.43 8.92 -16.28
C ILE A 88 17.79 8.56 -17.62
N ASP A 89 18.60 8.51 -18.67
CA ASP A 89 18.18 8.30 -20.05
C ASP A 89 18.64 6.96 -20.65
N SER A 90 19.40 6.17 -19.90
CA SER A 90 19.91 4.86 -20.30
C SER A 90 19.47 3.75 -19.32
N PRO A 91 18.95 2.61 -19.81
CA PRO A 91 18.58 1.47 -18.97
C PRO A 91 19.78 0.83 -18.25
N GLU A 92 20.99 0.96 -18.80
CA GLU A 92 22.22 0.46 -18.19
C GLU A 92 22.54 1.17 -16.87
N GLN A 93 22.18 2.46 -16.76
CA GLN A 93 22.42 3.30 -15.58
C GLN A 93 21.42 3.04 -14.43
N VAL A 94 20.29 2.37 -14.71
CA VAL A 94 19.27 2.09 -13.70
C VAL A 94 19.88 1.35 -12.51
N THR A 95 19.54 1.72 -11.29
CA THR A 95 19.90 0.95 -10.09
C THR A 95 18.62 0.60 -9.32
N PRO A 96 18.22 -0.68 -9.23
CA PRO A 96 17.00 -1.05 -8.52
C PRO A 96 17.04 -0.63 -7.04
N TRP A 97 16.12 0.25 -6.62
CA TRP A 97 16.10 0.79 -5.24
C TRP A 97 15.45 -0.15 -4.22
N PHE A 98 14.47 -0.95 -4.66
CA PHE A 98 13.59 -1.70 -3.77
C PHE A 98 13.67 -3.20 -4.03
N LEU A 99 14.90 -3.75 -4.08
CA LEU A 99 15.12 -5.20 -4.14
C LEU A 99 14.60 -5.86 -2.85
N ARG A 100 14.13 -7.12 -2.95
CA ARG A 100 13.44 -7.84 -1.86
C ARG A 100 14.17 -7.81 -0.51
N ASP A 101 15.49 -7.96 -0.53
CA ASP A 101 16.29 -8.04 0.70
C ASP A 101 16.94 -6.70 1.06
N ALA A 102 16.68 -5.63 0.29
CA ALA A 102 17.25 -4.33 0.57
C ALA A 102 16.62 -3.72 1.83
N PRO A 103 17.41 -3.04 2.69
CA PRO A 103 16.87 -2.28 3.81
C PRO A 103 15.83 -1.24 3.37
N ALA A 104 16.07 -0.61 2.21
CA ALA A 104 15.17 0.36 1.59
C ALA A 104 13.78 -0.22 1.21
N PHE A 105 13.67 -1.54 1.02
CA PHE A 105 12.42 -2.22 0.67
C PHE A 105 11.52 -2.48 1.89
N GLN A 106 12.07 -2.46 3.10
CA GLN A 106 11.29 -2.77 4.30
C GLN A 106 10.33 -1.62 4.65
N ILE A 107 9.19 -1.97 5.23
CA ILE A 107 8.29 -1.00 5.86
C ILE A 107 9.03 -0.34 7.02
N ILE A 108 8.83 0.95 7.23
CA ILE A 108 9.47 1.67 8.33
C ILE A 108 9.11 1.06 9.70
N PRO A 109 10.03 1.03 10.66
CA PRO A 109 9.80 0.39 11.95
C PRO A 109 8.66 1.03 12.75
N GLU A 110 8.40 2.34 12.58
CA GLU A 110 7.39 3.13 13.30
C GLU A 110 5.95 2.65 13.06
N ILE A 111 5.70 1.95 11.95
CA ILE A 111 4.38 1.39 11.62
C ILE A 111 4.47 -0.10 11.26
N SER A 112 5.39 -0.81 11.89
CA SER A 112 5.62 -2.24 11.65
C SER A 112 4.30 -3.04 11.62
N PRO A 113 4.11 -3.92 10.61
CA PRO A 113 2.95 -4.80 10.55
C PRO A 113 2.89 -5.78 11.73
N ARG A 114 1.67 -6.13 12.16
CA ARG A 114 1.40 -7.21 13.12
C ARG A 114 1.28 -8.54 12.38
N SER A 115 1.41 -9.67 13.10
CA SER A 115 1.24 -11.02 12.52
C SER A 115 -0.17 -11.29 11.97
N THR A 116 -1.16 -10.50 12.36
CA THR A 116 -2.55 -10.57 11.89
C THR A 116 -2.84 -9.65 10.70
N GLU A 117 -1.84 -8.94 10.18
CA GLU A 117 -1.98 -7.94 9.12
C GLU A 117 -1.34 -8.44 7.82
N GLY A 118 -1.98 -8.18 6.69
CA GLY A 118 -1.50 -8.66 5.40
C GLY A 118 -0.37 -7.80 4.87
N VAL A 119 0.72 -8.39 4.39
CA VAL A 119 1.79 -7.67 3.66
C VAL A 119 1.93 -8.30 2.28
N PHE A 120 1.83 -7.49 1.24
CA PHE A 120 1.99 -7.95 -0.14
C PHE A 120 2.94 -7.06 -0.92
N ASP A 121 3.55 -7.67 -1.94
CA ASP A 121 4.51 -7.02 -2.81
C ASP A 121 3.86 -6.76 -4.17
N LYS A 122 4.16 -5.61 -4.77
CA LYS A 122 3.65 -5.23 -6.09
C LYS A 122 4.76 -4.69 -6.97
N LEU A 123 4.71 -5.07 -8.24
CA LEU A 123 5.56 -4.51 -9.29
C LEU A 123 4.94 -3.25 -9.93
N THR A 124 3.63 -3.10 -9.79
CA THR A 124 2.84 -2.04 -10.42
C THR A 124 2.54 -0.88 -9.46
N MET A 125 2.05 0.23 -10.02
CA MET A 125 1.47 1.33 -9.25
C MET A 125 0.03 1.03 -8.78
N SER A 126 -0.64 0.03 -9.35
CA SER A 126 -1.87 -0.49 -8.75
C SER A 126 -1.52 -1.45 -7.62
N ALA A 127 -2.19 -1.33 -6.47
CA ALA A 127 -2.12 -2.31 -5.39
C ALA A 127 -2.87 -3.61 -5.72
N PHE A 128 -3.74 -3.60 -6.73
CA PHE A 128 -4.60 -4.73 -7.09
C PHE A 128 -4.01 -5.57 -8.23
N GLU A 129 -3.30 -4.93 -9.16
CA GLU A 129 -2.81 -5.60 -10.37
C GLU A 129 -1.76 -6.65 -10.03
N GLY A 130 -2.04 -7.91 -10.34
CA GLY A 130 -1.15 -9.03 -10.06
C GLY A 130 -0.96 -9.35 -8.57
N THR A 131 -1.85 -8.88 -7.68
CA THR A 131 -1.79 -9.17 -6.24
C THR A 131 -3.04 -9.90 -5.75
N TRP A 132 -2.98 -10.47 -4.55
CA TRP A 132 -4.12 -11.14 -3.92
C TRP A 132 -5.06 -10.17 -3.17
N LEU A 133 -4.78 -8.86 -3.16
CA LEU A 133 -5.53 -7.88 -2.38
C LEU A 133 -7.02 -7.88 -2.74
N ASP A 134 -7.37 -7.92 -4.03
CA ASP A 134 -8.77 -7.95 -4.49
C ASP A 134 -9.52 -9.16 -3.92
N PHE A 135 -8.90 -10.34 -3.99
CA PHE A 135 -9.47 -11.57 -3.46
C PHE A 135 -9.72 -11.46 -1.95
N ALA A 136 -8.70 -11.03 -1.18
CA ALA A 136 -8.82 -10.92 0.27
C ALA A 136 -9.89 -9.92 0.72
N LEU A 137 -10.00 -8.77 0.04
CA LEU A 137 -11.03 -7.78 0.34
C LEU A 137 -12.43 -8.31 0.04
N ARG A 138 -12.63 -8.92 -1.14
CA ARG A 138 -13.95 -9.46 -1.53
C ARG A 138 -14.41 -10.61 -0.64
N ASP A 139 -13.52 -11.55 -0.33
CA ASP A 139 -13.84 -12.71 0.50
C ASP A 139 -14.21 -12.31 1.94
N CYS A 140 -13.64 -11.19 2.42
CA CYS A 140 -14.02 -10.58 3.69
C CYS A 140 -15.26 -9.67 3.63
N GLY A 141 -15.90 -9.51 2.48
CA GLY A 141 -17.05 -8.61 2.31
C GLY A 141 -16.70 -7.12 2.44
N ILE A 142 -15.44 -6.74 2.22
CA ILE A 142 -14.99 -5.35 2.27
C ILE A 142 -15.49 -4.61 1.04
N ASN A 143 -16.15 -3.47 1.26
CA ASN A 143 -16.72 -2.63 0.21
C ASN A 143 -16.24 -1.17 0.25
N ALA A 144 -15.37 -0.85 1.22
CA ALA A 144 -14.69 0.43 1.32
C ALA A 144 -13.27 0.23 1.86
N PHE A 145 -12.35 1.11 1.50
CA PHE A 145 -11.02 1.13 2.11
C PHE A 145 -10.49 2.55 2.28
N VAL A 146 -9.64 2.74 3.28
CA VAL A 146 -8.86 3.96 3.50
C VAL A 146 -7.43 3.68 3.04
N ILE A 147 -6.80 4.65 2.38
CA ILE A 147 -5.40 4.58 2.01
C ILE A 147 -4.63 5.63 2.81
N VAL A 148 -3.47 5.23 3.37
CA VAL A 148 -2.48 6.13 3.97
C VAL A 148 -1.10 5.93 3.38
#